data_AF-A0A960QVQ5-F1
#
_entry.id   AF-A0A960QVQ5-F1
#
_cell.length_a   1.000
_cell.length_b   1.000
_cell.length_c   1.000
_cell.angle_alpha   90.00
_cell.angle_beta   90.00
_cell.angle_gamma   90.00
#
_symmetry.space_group_name_H-M   'P 1'
#
loop_
_entity.id
_entity.type
_entity.pdbx_description
1 polymer ?
#
loop_
_entity_poly.entity_id
_entity_poly.type
_entity_poly.pdbx_seq_one_letter_code
_entity_poly.pdbx_strand_id
1 'polypeptide(L)'
;MRGGFIGFLVGIAAASAMAADSEPVPLELTKAQRDFFEAKIRPVLVEHCHRCHSAGAKKVEADFLLDTREGVRKGGKSGRDAVIPGDPAGSLLLEAIRQTNPDLQMPPKSKLPESVIADVEAWIAMGAPDPRDGVSKLPRELAAESHWAFQPLTKAEIPAISDPNWPSDRIDHFLLAKLDEAGLKP
;
A
#
# COMPACT_ATOMS: atom_id res chain seq x y z
N MET A 1 -53.44 -53.31 46.13
CA MET A 1 -53.54 -52.92 44.71
C MET A 1 -52.32 -52.07 44.37
N ARG A 2 -51.57 -52.52 43.36
CA ARG A 2 -50.34 -51.92 42.83
C ARG A 2 -50.67 -50.63 42.06
N GLY A 3 -49.82 -49.61 42.16
CA GLY A 3 -49.86 -48.44 41.29
C GLY A 3 -48.53 -47.70 41.37
N GLY A 4 -47.60 -48.01 40.46
CA GLY A 4 -46.27 -47.41 40.35
C GLY A 4 -46.29 -46.17 39.48
N PHE A 5 -45.49 -45.16 39.83
CA PHE A 5 -45.20 -44.01 38.99
C PHE A 5 -43.95 -44.30 38.16
N ILE A 6 -44.12 -44.25 36.84
CA ILE A 6 -43.08 -44.42 35.82
C ILE A 6 -42.40 -43.06 35.64
N GLY A 7 -41.10 -43.00 35.91
CA GLY A 7 -40.26 -41.84 35.63
C GLY A 7 -39.92 -41.76 34.13
N PHE A 8 -40.03 -40.57 33.55
CA PHE A 8 -39.61 -40.29 32.18
C PHE A 8 -38.33 -39.43 32.23
N LEU A 9 -37.18 -40.03 31.95
CA LEU A 9 -35.90 -39.35 31.77
C LEU A 9 -35.82 -38.84 30.33
N VAL A 10 -35.84 -37.52 30.14
CA VAL A 10 -35.57 -36.86 28.86
C VAL A 10 -34.07 -36.79 28.67
N GLY A 11 -33.55 -37.57 27.71
CA GLY A 11 -32.15 -37.50 27.27
C GLY A 11 -31.94 -36.37 26.27
N ILE A 12 -31.04 -35.43 26.58
CA ILE A 12 -30.58 -34.40 25.67
C ILE A 12 -29.44 -34.98 24.82
N ALA A 13 -29.65 -35.15 23.53
CA ALA A 13 -28.59 -35.47 22.58
C ALA A 13 -27.91 -34.17 22.11
N ALA A 14 -26.65 -33.97 22.52
CA ALA A 14 -25.82 -32.89 22.00
C ALA A 14 -25.22 -33.29 20.65
N ALA A 15 -25.66 -32.65 19.56
CA ALA A 15 -25.03 -32.76 18.26
C ALA A 15 -23.74 -31.92 18.26
N SER A 16 -22.58 -32.57 18.15
CA SER A 16 -21.30 -31.89 17.89
C SER A 16 -21.26 -31.41 16.44
N ALA A 17 -21.18 -30.10 16.24
CA ALA A 17 -20.83 -29.52 14.96
C ALA A 17 -19.35 -29.81 14.67
N MET A 18 -19.05 -30.47 13.55
CA MET A 18 -17.69 -30.55 13.05
C MET A 18 -17.28 -29.17 12.52
N ALA A 19 -16.30 -28.55 13.17
CA ALA A 19 -15.58 -27.43 12.61
C ALA A 19 -14.85 -27.93 11.35
N ALA A 20 -15.14 -27.32 10.20
CA ALA A 20 -14.35 -27.53 9.01
C ALA A 20 -12.97 -26.88 9.26
N ASP A 21 -11.94 -27.71 9.32
CA ASP A 21 -10.55 -27.26 9.31
C ASP A 21 -10.30 -26.48 8.01
N SER A 22 -10.08 -25.19 8.14
CA SER A 22 -9.65 -24.35 7.03
C SER A 22 -8.14 -24.53 6.88
N GLU A 23 -7.75 -25.31 5.87
CA GLU A 23 -6.34 -25.45 5.50
C GLU A 23 -5.73 -24.06 5.23
N PRO A 24 -4.56 -23.75 5.82
CA PRO A 24 -3.93 -22.45 5.65
C PRO A 24 -3.56 -22.25 4.17
N VAL A 25 -4.07 -21.17 3.57
CA VAL A 25 -3.71 -20.77 2.21
C VAL A 25 -2.19 -20.54 2.15
N PRO A 26 -1.45 -21.21 1.24
CA PRO A 26 0.00 -21.01 1.14
C PRO A 26 0.33 -19.54 0.87
N LEU A 27 1.22 -18.97 1.70
CA LEU A 27 1.76 -17.61 1.55
C LEU A 27 2.61 -17.45 0.27
N GLU A 28 3.01 -18.56 -0.34
CA GLU A 28 3.88 -18.61 -1.52
C GLU A 28 3.07 -18.83 -2.80
N LEU A 29 3.31 -17.99 -3.80
CA LEU A 29 2.68 -18.13 -5.12
C LEU A 29 3.07 -19.47 -5.76
N THR A 30 2.11 -20.15 -6.39
CA THR A 30 2.41 -21.31 -7.24
C THR A 30 3.15 -20.86 -8.51
N LYS A 31 3.84 -21.81 -9.17
CA LYS A 31 4.49 -21.51 -10.46
C LYS A 31 3.49 -21.00 -11.50
N ALA A 32 2.32 -21.63 -11.60
CA ALA A 32 1.28 -21.25 -12.56
C ALA A 32 0.76 -19.83 -12.30
N GLN A 33 0.56 -19.45 -11.04
CA GLN A 33 0.15 -18.08 -10.67
C GLN A 33 1.22 -17.04 -11.03
N ARG A 34 2.50 -17.34 -10.77
CA ARG A 34 3.60 -16.46 -11.20
C ARG A 34 3.66 -16.33 -12.73
N ASP A 35 3.62 -17.45 -13.45
CA ASP A 35 3.65 -17.46 -14.91
C ASP A 35 2.47 -16.66 -15.49
N PHE A 36 1.26 -16.81 -14.93
CA PHE A 36 0.08 -16.05 -15.34
C PHE A 36 0.30 -14.54 -15.15
N PHE A 37 0.77 -14.13 -13.97
CA PHE A 37 1.05 -12.72 -13.69
C PHE A 37 2.07 -12.14 -14.68
N GLU A 38 3.19 -12.83 -14.87
CA GLU A 38 4.28 -12.38 -15.73
C GLU A 38 3.88 -12.32 -17.21
N ALA A 39 3.09 -13.27 -17.68
CA ALA A 39 2.68 -13.35 -19.08
C ALA A 39 1.47 -12.48 -19.43
N LYS A 40 0.53 -12.29 -18.49
CA LYS A 40 -0.78 -11.68 -18.76
C LYS A 40 -0.98 -10.33 -18.10
N ILE A 41 -0.43 -10.12 -16.91
CA ILE A 41 -0.75 -8.95 -16.08
C ILE A 41 0.38 -7.92 -16.11
N ARG A 42 1.63 -8.33 -15.88
CA ARG A 42 2.76 -7.40 -15.88
C ARG A 42 2.87 -6.57 -17.17
N PRO A 43 2.73 -7.15 -18.39
CA PRO A 43 2.82 -6.36 -19.62
C PRO A 43 1.75 -5.26 -19.68
N VAL A 44 0.52 -5.59 -19.28
CA VAL A 44 -0.61 -4.65 -19.26
C VAL A 44 -0.35 -3.50 -18.29
N LEU A 45 0.15 -3.80 -17.08
CA LEU A 45 0.48 -2.77 -16.09
C LEU A 45 1.57 -1.82 -16.59
N VAL A 46 2.62 -2.37 -17.21
CA VAL A 46 3.73 -1.57 -17.74
C VAL A 46 3.29 -0.72 -18.93
N GLU A 47 2.56 -1.30 -19.88
CA GLU A 47 2.20 -0.64 -21.14
C GLU A 47 1.08 0.40 -20.96
N HIS A 48 0.08 0.09 -20.15
CA HIS A 48 -1.15 0.88 -20.07
C HIS A 48 -1.33 1.66 -18.78
N CYS A 49 -0.66 1.28 -17.68
CA CYS A 49 -0.99 1.82 -16.35
C CYS A 49 0.15 2.64 -15.72
N HIS A 50 1.40 2.17 -15.80
CA HIS A 50 2.53 2.76 -15.07
C HIS A 50 2.81 4.22 -15.44
N ARG A 51 2.48 4.67 -16.65
CA ARG A 51 2.67 6.08 -17.06
C ARG A 51 2.04 7.08 -16.09
N CYS A 52 0.93 6.69 -15.45
CA CYS A 52 0.17 7.55 -14.52
C CYS A 52 0.09 6.98 -13.10
N HIS A 53 0.24 5.65 -12.93
CA HIS A 53 0.06 4.95 -11.66
C HIS A 53 1.31 4.21 -11.21
N SER A 54 2.48 4.84 -11.39
CA SER A 54 3.75 4.32 -10.86
C SER A 54 4.50 5.39 -10.08
N ALA A 55 5.40 4.98 -9.20
CA ALA A 55 6.27 5.89 -8.46
C ALA A 55 7.18 6.71 -9.39
N GLY A 56 7.49 6.18 -10.58
CA GLY A 56 8.26 6.86 -11.63
C GLY A 56 7.42 7.76 -12.55
N ALA A 57 6.10 7.83 -12.36
CA ALA A 57 5.25 8.69 -13.17
C ALA A 57 5.54 10.18 -12.92
N LYS A 58 5.50 11.00 -13.99
CA LYS A 58 5.63 12.47 -13.87
C LYS A 58 4.58 13.06 -12.91
N LYS A 59 3.39 12.46 -12.91
CA LYS A 59 2.29 12.77 -11.99
C LYS A 59 1.60 11.47 -11.65
N VAL A 60 1.50 11.16 -10.36
CA VAL A 60 0.76 10.01 -9.87
C VAL A 60 -0.72 10.39 -9.83
N GLU A 61 -1.52 9.80 -10.71
CA GLU A 61 -2.96 10.05 -10.75
C GLU A 61 -3.68 9.34 -9.61
N ALA A 62 -4.64 10.05 -9.00
CA ALA A 62 -5.42 9.59 -7.85
C ALA A 62 -4.59 9.07 -6.65
N ASP A 63 -3.32 9.47 -6.51
CA ASP A 63 -2.38 8.88 -5.53
C ASP A 63 -2.40 7.33 -5.52
N PHE A 64 -2.62 6.72 -6.68
CA PHE A 64 -2.71 5.27 -6.82
C PHE A 64 -1.45 4.71 -7.50
N LEU A 65 -0.80 3.74 -6.84
CA LEU A 65 0.44 3.12 -7.30
C LEU A 65 0.22 1.63 -7.62
N LEU A 66 0.75 1.18 -8.74
CA LEU A 66 0.64 -0.20 -9.23
C LEU A 66 1.99 -0.95 -9.19
N ASP A 67 3.05 -0.33 -8.66
CA ASP A 67 4.42 -0.86 -8.67
C ASP A 67 4.56 -2.17 -7.87
N THR A 68 3.83 -2.27 -6.76
CA THR A 68 3.92 -3.38 -5.79
C THR A 68 2.57 -4.03 -5.55
N ARG A 69 2.59 -5.28 -5.08
CA ARG A 69 1.38 -6.02 -4.67
C ARG A 69 0.54 -5.24 -3.65
N GLU A 70 1.20 -4.59 -2.69
CA GLU A 70 0.53 -3.76 -1.68
C GLU A 70 -0.20 -2.58 -2.33
N GLY A 71 0.48 -1.84 -3.21
CA GLY A 71 -0.08 -0.65 -3.85
C GLY A 71 -1.30 -0.97 -4.70
N VAL A 72 -1.21 -2.02 -5.52
CA VAL A 72 -2.31 -2.45 -6.40
C VAL A 72 -3.56 -2.83 -5.61
N ARG A 73 -3.41 -3.35 -4.39
CA ARG A 73 -4.54 -3.73 -3.53
C ARG A 73 -5.13 -2.52 -2.81
N LYS A 74 -4.28 -1.72 -2.17
CA LYS A 74 -4.66 -0.57 -1.32
C LYS A 74 -5.51 0.48 -2.03
N GLY A 75 -5.29 0.70 -3.33
CA GLY A 75 -5.96 1.78 -4.05
C GLY A 75 -5.37 3.15 -3.74
N GLY A 76 -6.12 4.21 -4.04
CA GLY A 76 -5.66 5.60 -3.95
C GLY A 76 -6.65 6.51 -3.22
N LYS A 77 -6.78 7.76 -3.69
CA LYS A 77 -7.63 8.81 -3.09
C LYS A 77 -9.11 8.46 -2.96
N SER A 78 -9.59 7.47 -3.71
CA SER A 78 -10.98 7.00 -3.59
C SER A 78 -11.29 6.39 -2.23
N GLY A 79 -10.27 5.93 -1.49
CA GLY A 79 -10.42 5.23 -0.22
C GLY A 79 -10.99 3.81 -0.33
N ARG A 80 -11.26 3.33 -1.55
CA ARG A 80 -11.65 1.95 -1.85
C ARG A 80 -10.42 1.16 -2.26
N ASP A 81 -10.37 -0.10 -1.86
CA ASP A 81 -9.38 -1.05 -2.36
C ASP A 81 -9.49 -1.16 -3.88
N ALA A 82 -8.35 -1.03 -4.56
CA ALA A 82 -8.30 -1.17 -6.01
C ALA A 82 -8.49 -2.63 -6.43
N VAL A 83 -7.91 -3.55 -5.67
CA VAL A 83 -8.05 -4.99 -5.89
C VAL A 83 -8.36 -5.67 -4.58
N ILE A 84 -9.51 -6.34 -4.54
CA ILE A 84 -9.92 -7.23 -3.46
C ILE A 84 -9.63 -8.66 -3.92
N PRO A 85 -8.64 -9.35 -3.34
CA PRO A 85 -8.28 -10.72 -3.73
C PRO A 85 -9.49 -11.66 -3.68
N GLY A 86 -9.79 -12.32 -4.80
CA GLY A 86 -10.91 -13.24 -4.92
C GLY A 86 -12.28 -12.58 -5.21
N ASP A 87 -12.36 -11.25 -5.23
CA ASP A 87 -13.60 -10.51 -5.51
C ASP A 87 -13.42 -9.50 -6.66
N PRO A 88 -13.59 -9.96 -7.91
CA PRO A 88 -13.57 -9.07 -9.07
C PRO A 88 -14.67 -8.01 -9.05
N ALA A 89 -15.84 -8.32 -8.51
CA ALA A 89 -17.00 -7.42 -8.53
C ALA A 89 -16.84 -6.24 -7.56
N GLY A 90 -16.23 -6.48 -6.39
CA GLY A 90 -15.90 -5.43 -5.43
C GLY A 90 -14.67 -4.58 -5.78
N SER A 91 -13.82 -5.07 -6.70
CA SER A 91 -12.54 -4.45 -7.05
C SER A 91 -12.70 -3.21 -7.94
N LEU A 92 -12.29 -2.03 -7.42
CA LEU A 92 -12.37 -0.75 -8.13
C LEU A 92 -11.57 -0.74 -9.44
N LEU A 93 -10.42 -1.43 -9.50
CA LEU A 93 -9.59 -1.51 -10.69
C LEU A 93 -10.39 -2.08 -11.88
N LEU A 94 -11.16 -3.14 -11.64
CA LEU A 94 -11.95 -3.78 -12.70
C LEU A 94 -13.10 -2.88 -13.16
N GLU A 95 -13.76 -2.19 -12.23
CA GLU A 95 -14.78 -1.17 -12.51
C GLU A 95 -14.22 -0.04 -13.40
N ALA A 96 -13.01 0.44 -13.08
CA ALA A 96 -12.33 1.52 -13.80
C ALA A 96 -11.92 1.11 -15.23
N ILE A 97 -11.31 -0.07 -15.42
CA ILE A 97 -10.87 -0.51 -16.76
C ILE A 97 -12.04 -0.96 -17.65
N ARG A 98 -13.15 -1.41 -17.05
CA ARG A 98 -14.40 -1.66 -17.78
C ARG A 98 -15.11 -0.38 -18.19
N GLN A 99 -14.74 0.75 -17.58
CA GLN A 99 -15.36 2.06 -17.80
C GLN A 99 -16.87 2.05 -17.53
N THR A 100 -17.32 1.27 -16.55
CA THR A 100 -18.75 1.15 -16.20
C THR A 100 -19.26 2.29 -15.32
N ASN A 101 -18.34 3.03 -14.68
CA ASN A 101 -18.66 4.15 -13.82
C ASN A 101 -18.12 5.46 -14.44
N PRO A 102 -19.00 6.42 -14.79
CA PRO A 102 -18.59 7.69 -15.40
C PRO A 102 -17.77 8.59 -14.47
N ASP A 103 -17.81 8.36 -13.16
CA ASP A 103 -17.02 9.09 -12.15
C ASP A 103 -15.59 8.54 -12.02
N LEU A 104 -15.33 7.33 -12.54
CA LEU A 104 -14.02 6.68 -12.52
C LEU A 104 -13.33 6.81 -13.90
N GLN A 105 -13.00 8.04 -14.28
CA GLN A 105 -12.32 8.27 -15.56
C GLN A 105 -10.80 8.21 -15.42
N MET A 106 -10.20 7.20 -16.06
CA MET A 106 -8.76 7.12 -16.29
C MET A 106 -8.43 7.63 -17.69
N PRO A 107 -7.46 8.55 -17.85
CA PRO A 107 -6.75 8.70 -19.11
C PRO A 107 -5.86 7.46 -19.34
N PRO A 108 -5.82 6.85 -20.54
CA PRO A 108 -6.50 7.24 -21.79
C PRO A 108 -7.97 6.81 -21.86
N LYS A 109 -8.78 7.57 -22.60
CA LYS A 109 -10.22 7.30 -22.77
C LYS A 109 -10.53 6.00 -23.53
N SER A 110 -9.57 5.46 -24.27
CA SER A 110 -9.74 4.20 -25.00
C SER A 110 -9.83 3.02 -24.05
N LYS A 111 -10.91 2.24 -24.16
CA LYS A 111 -11.08 1.00 -23.41
C LYS A 111 -10.01 -0.03 -23.81
N LEU A 112 -9.52 -0.80 -22.84
CA LEU A 112 -8.64 -1.94 -23.09
C LEU A 112 -9.39 -3.04 -23.89
N PRO A 113 -8.67 -3.91 -24.63
CA PRO A 113 -9.28 -5.06 -25.28
C PRO A 113 -10.02 -5.94 -24.26
N GLU A 114 -11.17 -6.49 -24.65
CA GLU A 114 -11.97 -7.35 -23.75
C GLU A 114 -11.18 -8.56 -23.25
N SER A 115 -10.25 -9.10 -24.05
CA SER A 115 -9.38 -10.20 -23.61
C SER A 115 -8.46 -9.80 -22.46
N VAL A 116 -7.96 -8.55 -22.47
CA VAL A 116 -7.11 -8.02 -21.39
C VAL A 116 -7.94 -7.82 -20.12
N ILE A 117 -9.16 -7.29 -20.27
CA ILE A 117 -10.07 -7.12 -19.12
C ILE A 117 -10.43 -8.48 -18.51
N ALA A 118 -10.67 -9.50 -19.34
CA ALA A 118 -10.93 -10.87 -18.89
C ALA A 118 -9.73 -11.48 -18.18
N ASP A 119 -8.50 -11.25 -18.67
CA ASP A 119 -7.27 -11.70 -17.99
C ASP A 119 -7.12 -11.03 -16.60
N VAL A 120 -7.42 -9.73 -16.48
CA VAL A 120 -7.41 -9.00 -15.19
C VAL A 120 -8.49 -9.52 -14.24
N GLU A 121 -9.71 -9.75 -14.74
CA GLU A 121 -10.79 -10.34 -13.95
C GLU A 121 -10.42 -11.74 -13.42
N ALA A 122 -9.88 -12.60 -14.27
CA ALA A 122 -9.42 -13.93 -13.90
C ALA A 122 -8.29 -13.86 -12.86
N TRP A 123 -7.35 -12.92 -13.04
CA TRP A 123 -6.28 -12.68 -12.09
C TRP A 123 -6.79 -12.27 -10.70
N ILE A 124 -7.77 -11.37 -10.63
CA ILE A 124 -8.39 -10.97 -9.36
C ILE A 124 -9.12 -12.17 -8.74
N ALA A 125 -9.88 -12.93 -9.53
CA ALA A 125 -10.63 -14.10 -9.07
C ALA A 125 -9.74 -15.19 -8.46
N MET A 126 -8.50 -15.37 -8.97
CA MET A 126 -7.53 -16.31 -8.39
C MET A 126 -6.76 -15.77 -7.18
N GLY A 127 -7.19 -14.64 -6.60
CA GLY A 127 -6.58 -14.02 -5.42
C GLY A 127 -5.53 -12.95 -5.74
N ALA A 128 -5.50 -12.44 -6.97
CA ALA A 128 -4.55 -11.43 -7.44
C ALA A 128 -3.09 -11.76 -7.05
N PRO A 129 -2.56 -12.93 -7.48
CA PRO A 129 -1.19 -13.32 -7.20
C PRO A 129 -0.21 -12.36 -7.90
N ASP A 130 0.69 -11.77 -7.13
CA ASP A 130 1.64 -10.77 -7.63
C ASP A 130 2.99 -10.96 -6.93
N PRO A 131 4.07 -11.32 -7.65
CA PRO A 131 5.38 -11.56 -7.05
C PRO A 131 6.12 -10.28 -6.65
N ARG A 132 5.56 -9.09 -6.91
CA ARG A 132 6.21 -7.81 -6.62
C ARG A 132 5.99 -7.42 -5.17
N ASP A 133 6.92 -7.81 -4.31
CA ASP A 133 6.98 -7.32 -2.93
C ASP A 133 7.48 -5.87 -2.86
N GLY A 134 7.29 -5.23 -1.72
CA GLY A 134 7.74 -3.87 -1.44
C GLY A 134 6.64 -2.97 -0.91
N VAL A 135 7.06 -1.84 -0.32
CA VAL A 135 6.15 -0.90 0.31
C VAL A 135 5.61 0.09 -0.72
N SER A 136 4.30 0.30 -0.72
CA SER A 136 3.67 1.33 -1.57
C SER A 136 3.68 2.70 -0.89
N LYS A 137 4.68 3.53 -1.21
CA LYS A 137 4.77 4.94 -0.76
C LYS A 137 4.80 5.90 -1.94
N LEU A 138 4.03 6.99 -1.84
CA LEU A 138 4.08 8.08 -2.81
C LEU A 138 5.42 8.80 -2.73
N PRO A 139 5.91 9.36 -3.85
CA PRO A 139 7.14 10.17 -3.85
C PRO A 139 7.14 11.29 -2.81
N ARG A 140 5.98 11.92 -2.57
CA ARG A 140 5.82 12.96 -1.54
C ARG A 140 5.97 12.46 -0.11
N GLU A 141 5.60 11.21 0.17
CA GLU A 141 5.74 10.61 1.50
C GLU A 141 7.22 10.28 1.77
N LEU A 142 7.92 9.73 0.77
CA LEU A 142 9.37 9.51 0.83
C LEU A 142 10.14 10.83 1.01
N ALA A 143 9.73 11.88 0.31
CA ALA A 143 10.32 13.22 0.46
C ALA A 143 10.05 13.81 1.86
N ALA A 144 8.87 13.58 2.43
CA ALA A 144 8.55 14.03 3.78
C ALA A 144 9.44 13.34 4.83
N GLU A 145 9.69 12.04 4.71
CA GLU A 145 10.56 11.28 5.64
C GLU A 145 12.01 11.80 5.68
N SER A 146 12.48 12.42 4.61
CA SER A 146 13.84 12.98 4.49
C SER A 146 13.89 14.50 4.64
N HIS A 147 12.76 15.16 4.85
CA HIS A 147 12.72 16.61 4.95
C HIS A 147 13.34 17.08 6.28
N TRP A 148 14.20 18.11 6.24
CA TRP A 148 14.96 18.61 7.38
C TRP A 148 14.09 18.94 8.60
N ALA A 149 12.88 19.49 8.37
CA ALA A 149 11.96 19.89 9.42
C ALA A 149 11.34 18.70 10.19
N PHE A 150 11.40 17.49 9.62
CA PHE A 150 10.90 16.27 10.25
C PHE A 150 12.02 15.36 10.77
N GLN A 151 13.28 15.81 10.69
CA GLN A 151 14.39 15.08 11.31
C GLN A 151 14.42 15.32 12.83
N PRO A 152 14.82 14.33 13.63
CA PRO A 152 15.03 14.52 15.06
C PRO A 152 15.99 15.67 15.33
N LEU A 153 15.63 16.55 16.27
CA LEU A 153 16.52 17.63 16.71
C LEU A 153 17.73 17.04 17.44
N THR A 154 18.92 17.23 16.88
CA THR A 154 20.17 16.91 17.57
C THR A 154 20.67 18.11 18.35
N LYS A 155 21.12 17.90 19.59
CA LYS A 155 21.76 18.96 20.38
C LYS A 155 23.10 19.31 19.74
N ALA A 156 23.22 20.50 19.16
CA ALA A 156 24.48 20.99 18.62
C ALA A 156 25.47 21.33 19.77
N GLU A 157 26.73 20.96 19.59
CA GLU A 157 27.83 21.41 20.44
C GLU A 157 28.10 22.89 20.16
N ILE A 158 28.38 23.65 21.22
CA ILE A 158 28.63 25.09 21.09
C ILE A 158 30.07 25.27 20.58
N PRO A 159 30.29 25.99 19.47
CA PRO A 159 31.63 26.21 18.92
C PRO A 159 32.53 26.98 19.88
N ALA A 160 33.81 26.64 19.87
CA ALA A 160 34.85 27.53 20.40
C ALA A 160 35.00 28.74 19.47
N ILE A 161 35.19 29.91 20.06
CA ILE A 161 35.19 31.21 19.37
C ILE A 161 36.43 32.01 19.74
N SER A 162 36.85 32.92 18.85
CA SER A 162 38.03 33.74 19.05
C SER A 162 37.91 34.75 20.20
N ASP A 163 36.72 35.35 20.38
CA ASP A 163 36.42 36.31 21.45
C ASP A 163 35.27 35.83 22.35
N PRO A 164 35.57 35.35 23.57
CA PRO A 164 34.56 34.89 24.51
C PRO A 164 33.60 35.96 25.05
N ASN A 165 33.92 37.25 24.92
CA ASN A 165 33.13 38.34 25.51
C ASN A 165 32.12 38.96 24.53
N TRP A 166 32.21 38.64 23.24
CA TRP A 166 31.33 39.19 22.21
C TRP A 166 29.91 38.57 22.19
N PRO A 167 29.72 37.25 22.36
CA PRO A 167 28.40 36.64 22.35
C PRO A 167 27.48 37.16 23.46
N SER A 168 26.26 37.55 23.11
CA SER A 168 25.18 37.87 24.06
C SER A 168 24.35 36.64 24.40
N ASP A 169 24.25 35.67 23.48
CA ASP A 169 23.58 34.39 23.72
C ASP A 169 24.32 33.19 23.10
N ARG A 170 23.72 31.99 23.21
CA ARG A 170 24.29 30.74 22.70
C ARG A 170 24.33 30.65 21.17
N ILE A 171 23.49 31.41 20.46
CA ILE A 171 23.44 31.46 19.00
C ILE A 171 24.62 32.27 18.47
N ASP A 172 25.00 33.34 19.17
CA ASP A 172 26.12 34.22 18.79
C ASP A 172 27.47 33.47 18.72
N HIS A 173 27.65 32.40 19.49
CA HIS A 173 28.82 31.51 19.36
C HIS A 173 28.93 30.90 17.95
N PHE A 174 27.79 30.51 17.35
CA PHE A 174 27.78 29.94 16.00
C PHE A 174 28.01 31.01 14.94
N LEU A 175 27.50 32.23 15.16
CA LEU A 175 27.72 33.37 14.25
C LEU A 175 29.19 33.79 14.25
N LEU A 176 29.79 33.97 15.43
CA LEU A 176 31.19 34.36 15.54
C LEU A 176 32.13 33.29 14.99
N ALA A 177 31.86 32.00 15.25
CA ALA A 177 32.63 30.91 14.65
C ALA A 177 32.61 30.95 13.11
N LYS A 178 31.47 31.32 12.50
CA LYS A 178 31.36 31.47 11.03
C LYS A 178 32.02 32.74 10.50
N LEU A 179 32.00 33.84 11.25
CA LEU A 179 32.74 35.05 10.93
C LEU A 179 34.25 34.81 11.00
N ASP A 180 34.72 34.13 12.05
CA ASP A 180 36.12 33.73 12.23
C ASP A 180 36.61 32.85 11.05
N GLU A 181 35.82 31.83 10.67
CA GLU A 181 36.10 30.96 9.51
C GLU A 181 36.20 31.77 8.20
N ALA A 182 35.37 32.80 8.06
CA ALA A 182 35.37 33.70 6.90
C ALA A 182 36.41 34.83 6.99
N GLY A 183 37.16 34.94 8.09
CA GLY A 183 38.12 36.04 8.33
C GLY A 183 37.47 37.41 8.52
N LEU A 184 36.18 37.44 8.90
CA LEU A 184 35.41 38.65 9.14
C LEU A 184 35.36 38.98 10.63
N LYS A 185 35.24 40.27 10.95
CA LYS A 185 35.01 40.75 12.32
C LYS A 185 33.61 41.34 12.43
N PRO A 186 32.89 41.09 13.55
CA PRO A 186 31.60 41.68 13.81
C PRO A 186 31.65 43.20 14.04
#